data_AF-A0A1Q2CU83-F1
#
_entry.id   AF-A0A1Q2CU83-F1
#
_cell.length_a   1.000
_cell.length_b   1.000
_cell.length_c   1.000
_cell.angle_alpha   90.00
_cell.angle_beta   90.00
_cell.angle_gamma   90.00
#
_symmetry.space_group_name_H-M   'P 1'
#
loop_
_entity.id
_entity.type
_entity.pdbx_description
1 polymer ?
#
loop_
_entity_poly.entity_id
_entity_poly.type
_entity_poly.pdbx_seq_one_letter_code
_entity_poly.pdbx_strand_id
1 'polypeptide(L)'
;MNFELNEGRSVVYAIVRNGGRQHKVAVGDVLDIDLVSEEVGGTVTLQPLLLVDGDKITSDANGLGKVSVTAEVVGETKGPKIRILKYKNKTGYKKRQGHRQRYTQVKVTDIKA
;
A
#
# COMPACT_ATOMS: atom_id res chain seq x y z
N MET A 1 3.30 -24.85 -1.47
CA MET A 1 2.43 -23.82 -2.10
C MET A 1 3.31 -23.04 -3.05
N ASN A 2 3.05 -23.21 -4.33
CA ASN A 2 3.93 -22.78 -5.42
C ASN A 2 4.01 -21.26 -5.44
N PHE A 3 5.22 -20.74 -5.22
CA PHE A 3 5.53 -19.34 -5.44
C PHE A 3 5.94 -19.24 -6.92
N GLU A 4 4.98 -18.88 -7.78
CA GLU A 4 5.30 -18.57 -9.17
C GLU A 4 6.19 -17.32 -9.18
N LEU A 5 7.44 -17.52 -9.59
CA LEU A 5 8.36 -16.42 -9.87
C LEU A 5 7.86 -15.73 -11.14
N ASN A 6 7.26 -14.55 -10.96
CA ASN A 6 6.91 -13.67 -12.07
C ASN A 6 8.19 -13.17 -12.76
N GLU A 7 8.61 -13.85 -13.83
CA GLU A 7 9.70 -13.48 -14.77
C GLU A 7 9.31 -12.29 -15.67
N GLY A 8 8.86 -11.20 -15.06
CA GLY A 8 8.45 -9.97 -15.76
C GLY A 8 8.64 -8.69 -14.94
N ARG A 9 9.35 -8.75 -13.80
CA ARG A 9 9.63 -7.56 -13.01
C ARG A 9 10.72 -6.72 -13.67
N SER A 10 10.38 -5.47 -13.98
CA SER A 10 11.38 -4.42 -14.17
C SER A 10 12.37 -4.45 -13.00
N VAL A 11 13.67 -4.33 -13.28
CA VAL A 11 14.74 -4.27 -12.26
C VAL A 11 14.61 -3.02 -11.36
N VAL A 12 13.70 -2.12 -11.73
CA VAL A 12 13.33 -0.90 -11.00
C VAL A 12 12.20 -1.16 -10.02
N TYR A 13 12.40 -0.82 -8.75
CA TYR A 13 11.36 -0.76 -7.74
C TYR A 13 11.54 0.44 -6.80
N ALA A 14 10.44 0.93 -6.25
CA ALA A 14 10.44 1.99 -5.25
C ALA A 14 9.93 1.47 -3.90
N ILE A 15 10.39 2.06 -2.81
CA ILE A 15 9.75 1.95 -1.50
C ILE A 15 8.92 3.21 -1.32
N VAL A 16 7.61 3.05 -1.28
CA VAL A 16 6.67 4.16 -1.11
C VAL A 16 6.12 4.18 0.30
N ARG A 17 5.92 5.39 0.81
CA ARG A 17 5.22 5.62 2.08
C ARG A 17 3.77 5.94 1.79
N ASN A 18 2.87 5.24 2.48
CA ASN A 18 1.47 5.61 2.57
C ASN A 18 1.05 5.59 4.03
N GLY A 19 0.60 6.74 4.54
CA GLY A 19 0.30 6.93 5.95
C GLY A 19 1.46 6.54 6.86
N GLY A 20 1.22 5.52 7.68
CA GLY A 20 2.19 4.94 8.62
C GLY A 20 2.95 3.71 8.11
N ARG A 21 2.72 3.27 6.86
CA ARG A 21 3.29 2.03 6.31
C ARG A 21 4.18 2.30 5.11
N GLN A 22 5.10 1.36 4.86
CA GLN A 22 5.98 1.37 3.68
C GLN A 22 5.71 0.13 2.84
N HIS A 23 5.69 0.31 1.53
CA HIS A 23 5.42 -0.75 0.56
C HIS A 23 6.52 -0.77 -0.49
N LYS A 24 7.03 -1.95 -0.82
CA LYS A 24 7.87 -2.17 -1.99
C LYS A 24 6.97 -2.31 -3.20
N VAL A 25 7.20 -1.51 -4.23
CA VAL A 25 6.34 -1.45 -5.42
C VAL A 25 7.18 -1.44 -6.70
N ALA A 26 6.72 -2.18 -7.70
CA ALA A 26 7.15 -2.09 -9.09
C ALA A 26 5.98 -1.65 -9.97
N VAL A 27 6.29 -1.24 -11.21
CA VAL A 27 5.24 -0.90 -12.19
C VAL A 27 4.35 -2.13 -12.45
N GLY A 28 3.04 -1.93 -12.38
CA GLY A 28 2.04 -2.98 -12.55
C GLY A 28 1.62 -3.70 -11.27
N ASP A 29 2.29 -3.48 -10.14
CA ASP A 29 1.89 -4.07 -8.85
C ASP A 29 0.57 -3.47 -8.36
N VAL A 30 -0.26 -4.31 -7.73
CA VAL A 30 -1.51 -3.91 -7.07
C VAL A 30 -1.30 -3.97 -5.55
N LEU A 31 -1.59 -2.87 -4.86
CA LEU A 31 -1.47 -2.77 -3.41
C LEU A 31 -2.71 -2.16 -2.75
N ASP A 32 -2.94 -2.56 -1.50
CA ASP A 32 -3.98 -1.97 -0.65
C ASP A 32 -3.36 -0.88 0.22
N ILE A 33 -3.81 0.36 0.02
CA ILE A 33 -3.40 1.53 0.79
C ILE A 33 -4.51 1.98 1.75
N ASP A 34 -4.17 2.92 2.64
CA ASP A 34 -5.17 3.57 3.49
C ASP A 34 -6.29 4.20 2.64
N LEU A 35 -7.48 4.38 3.25
CA LEU A 35 -8.64 4.87 2.51
C LEU A 35 -8.40 6.30 2.00
N VAL A 36 -8.53 6.49 0.68
CA VAL A 36 -8.42 7.79 0.00
C VAL A 36 -9.80 8.15 -0.55
N SER A 37 -10.14 9.44 -0.57
CA SER A 37 -11.43 9.94 -1.04
C SER A 37 -11.55 10.08 -2.56
N GLU A 38 -10.63 9.47 -3.33
CA GLU A 38 -10.64 9.52 -4.79
C GLU A 38 -11.57 8.48 -5.38
N GLU A 39 -12.17 8.81 -6.52
CA GLU A 39 -13.05 7.90 -7.25
C GLU A 39 -12.25 6.80 -7.98
N VAL A 40 -12.96 5.74 -8.40
CA VAL A 40 -12.37 4.67 -9.22
C VAL A 40 -11.87 5.25 -10.54
N GLY A 41 -10.62 4.94 -10.90
CA GLY A 41 -9.91 5.56 -12.04
C GLY A 41 -9.19 6.87 -11.70
N GLY A 42 -9.28 7.34 -10.45
CA GLY A 42 -8.47 8.45 -9.94
C GLY A 42 -6.98 8.13 -9.94
N THR A 43 -6.14 9.16 -9.92
CA THR A 43 -4.68 9.02 -9.88
C THR A 43 -4.13 9.54 -8.56
N VAL A 44 -3.50 8.66 -7.80
CA VAL A 44 -2.85 8.96 -6.52
C VAL A 44 -1.34 9.03 -6.72
N THR A 45 -0.72 10.13 -6.31
CA THR A 45 0.74 10.25 -6.20
C THR A 45 1.20 9.75 -4.83
N LEU A 46 2.08 8.76 -4.81
CA LEU A 46 2.67 8.21 -3.59
C LEU A 46 4.05 8.81 -3.33
N GLN A 47 4.36 9.10 -2.06
CA GLN A 47 5.65 9.64 -1.68
C GLN A 47 6.73 8.54 -1.69
N PRO A 48 7.78 8.65 -2.52
CA PRO A 48 8.89 7.70 -2.51
C PRO A 48 9.85 7.99 -1.33
N LEU A 49 10.35 6.93 -0.72
CA LEU A 49 11.39 6.97 0.31
C LEU A 49 12.72 6.40 -0.19
N LEU A 50 12.68 5.52 -1.18
CA LEU A 50 13.87 4.88 -1.74
C LEU A 50 13.54 4.43 -3.15
N LEU A 51 14.44 4.68 -4.10
CA LEU A 51 14.36 4.17 -5.47
C LEU A 51 15.55 3.23 -5.72
N VAL A 52 15.29 2.05 -6.26
CA VAL A 52 16.31 1.11 -6.72
C VAL A 52 16.12 0.92 -8.21
N ASP A 53 17.19 1.17 -8.97
CA ASP A 53 17.30 0.90 -10.39
C ASP A 53 18.51 -0.02 -10.61
N GLY A 54 18.28 -1.34 -10.51
CA GLY A 54 19.36 -2.33 -10.53
C GLY A 54 20.38 -2.09 -9.43
N ASP A 55 21.61 -1.76 -9.84
CA ASP A 55 22.73 -1.50 -8.92
C ASP A 55 22.70 -0.08 -8.32
N LYS A 56 21.89 0.83 -8.88
CA LYS A 56 21.81 2.22 -8.44
C LYS A 56 20.71 2.38 -7.39
N ILE A 57 21.11 2.69 -6.16
CA ILE A 57 20.20 2.99 -5.06
C ILE A 57 20.20 4.50 -4.83
N THR A 58 19.02 5.13 -4.96
CA THR A 58 18.83 6.54 -4.66
C THR A 58 18.04 6.67 -3.36
N SER A 59 18.72 7.13 -2.31
CA SER A 59 18.14 7.40 -0.98
C SER A 59 18.26 8.87 -0.55
N ASP A 60 18.97 9.69 -1.32
CA ASP A 60 19.22 11.08 -1.00
C ASP A 60 17.96 11.93 -1.17
N ALA A 61 17.69 12.84 -0.21
CA ALA A 61 16.50 13.70 -0.23
C ALA A 61 16.37 14.54 -1.51
N ASN A 62 17.50 15.02 -2.06
CA ASN A 62 17.52 15.80 -3.30
C ASN A 62 17.20 14.96 -4.55
N GLY A 63 17.55 13.66 -4.53
CA GLY A 63 17.21 12.72 -5.58
C GLY A 63 15.74 12.33 -5.50
N LEU A 64 15.27 12.00 -4.29
CA LEU A 64 13.89 11.59 -4.04
C LEU A 64 12.86 12.68 -4.32
N GLY A 65 13.22 13.96 -4.20
CA GLY A 65 12.34 15.07 -4.57
C GLY A 65 11.97 15.15 -6.05
N LYS A 66 12.72 14.46 -6.92
CA LYS A 66 12.44 14.37 -8.37
C LYS A 66 11.68 13.11 -8.74
N VAL A 67 11.68 12.12 -7.84
CA VAL A 67 11.01 10.84 -8.04
C VAL A 67 9.51 11.01 -7.78
N SER A 68 8.68 10.54 -8.70
CA SER A 68 7.23 10.48 -8.49
C SER A 68 6.72 9.08 -8.83
N VAL A 69 5.94 8.51 -7.90
CA VAL A 69 5.27 7.22 -8.10
C VAL A 69 3.79 7.48 -8.27
N THR A 70 3.27 7.21 -9.46
CA THR A 70 1.84 7.37 -9.77
C THR A 70 1.15 6.02 -9.73
N ALA A 71 -0.03 6.00 -9.11
CA ALA A 71 -0.88 4.83 -9.05
C ALA A 71 -2.32 5.21 -9.41
N GLU A 72 -3.03 4.29 -10.05
CA GLU A 72 -4.44 4.41 -10.39
C GLU A 72 -5.30 3.68 -9.36
N VAL A 73 -6.42 4.29 -8.96
CA VAL A 73 -7.40 3.68 -8.05
C VAL A 73 -8.22 2.63 -8.79
N VAL A 74 -8.03 1.37 -8.42
CA VAL A 74 -8.81 0.24 -8.96
C VAL A 74 -10.15 0.14 -8.25
N GLY A 75 -10.20 0.47 -6.96
CA GLY A 75 -11.44 0.51 -6.20
C GLY A 75 -11.24 0.41 -4.70
N GLU A 76 -12.34 0.28 -3.97
CA GLU A 76 -12.31 0.08 -2.53
C GLU A 76 -12.41 -1.40 -2.15
N THR A 77 -11.62 -1.81 -1.17
CA THR A 77 -11.67 -3.15 -0.58
C THR A 77 -11.86 -3.10 0.93
N LYS A 78 -12.46 -4.17 1.47
CA LYS A 78 -12.65 -4.35 2.92
C LYS A 78 -11.76 -5.47 3.41
N GLY A 79 -10.91 -5.15 4.38
CA GLY A 79 -10.09 -6.13 5.07
C GLY A 79 -10.91 -7.19 5.82
N PRO A 80 -10.21 -8.22 6.34
CA PRO A 80 -10.83 -9.27 7.13
C PRO A 80 -11.54 -8.71 8.37
N LYS A 81 -12.67 -9.31 8.75
CA LYS A 81 -13.44 -8.88 9.91
C LYS A 81 -12.72 -9.26 11.19
N ILE A 82 -12.29 -8.26 11.96
CA ILE A 82 -11.77 -8.44 13.31
C ILE A 82 -12.95 -8.50 14.28
N ARG A 83 -13.04 -9.59 15.06
CA ARG A 83 -14.06 -9.78 16.10
C ARG A 83 -13.44 -9.48 17.46
N ILE A 84 -13.89 -8.40 18.09
CA ILE A 84 -13.40 -7.93 19.39
C ILE A 84 -14.41 -8.32 20.46
N LEU A 85 -13.96 -9.01 21.50
CA LEU A 85 -14.75 -9.33 22.70
C LEU A 85 -14.08 -8.69 23.92
N LYS A 86 -14.79 -7.79 24.59
CA LYS A 86 -14.41 -7.29 25.92
C LYS A 86 -15.25 -7.99 26.96
N TYR A 87 -14.61 -8.60 27.95
CA TYR A 87 -15.26 -9.31 29.03
C TYR A 87 -14.59 -8.94 30.36
N LYS A 88 -15.39 -8.70 31.40
CA LYS A 88 -14.90 -8.56 32.78
C LYS A 88 -15.58 -9.61 33.65
N ASN A 89 -14.80 -10.37 34.40
CA ASN A 89 -15.32 -11.44 35.22
C ASN A 89 -16.19 -10.88 36.37
N LYS A 90 -17.23 -11.62 36.78
CA LYS A 90 -18.13 -11.34 37.92
C LYS A 90 -18.85 -9.98 37.93
N THR A 91 -18.77 -9.21 36.84
CA THR A 91 -19.48 -7.93 36.69
C THR A 91 -20.63 -8.00 35.68
N GLY A 92 -20.83 -9.15 35.03
CA GLY A 92 -21.79 -9.32 33.93
C GLY A 92 -21.40 -8.58 32.64
N TYR A 93 -20.30 -7.84 32.62
CA TYR A 93 -19.90 -7.02 31.49
C TYR A 93 -19.31 -7.87 30.36
N LYS A 94 -20.01 -7.88 29.21
CA LYS A 94 -19.59 -8.52 27.97
C LYS A 94 -19.99 -7.67 26.77
N LYS A 95 -19.02 -7.14 26.03
CA LYS A 95 -19.24 -6.36 24.79
C LYS A 95 -18.60 -7.05 23.61
N ARG A 96 -19.38 -7.28 22.54
CA ARG A 96 -18.91 -7.79 21.24
C ARG A 96 -18.93 -6.66 20.24
N GLN A 97 -17.84 -6.48 19.49
CA GLN A 97 -17.73 -5.50 18.41
C GLN A 97 -17.05 -6.15 17.22
N GLY A 98 -17.49 -5.81 16.01
CA GLY A 98 -16.79 -6.14 14.79
C GLY A 98 -16.15 -4.89 14.21
N HIS A 99 -14.93 -5.01 13.68
CA HIS A 99 -14.31 -4.00 12.83
C HIS A 99 -13.92 -4.61 11.49
N ARG A 100 -14.16 -3.89 10.41
CA ARG A 100 -13.62 -4.20 9.08
C ARG A 100 -12.96 -2.93 8.59
N GLN A 101 -11.64 -2.98 8.44
CA GLN A 101 -10.90 -1.85 7.90
C GLN A 101 -11.22 -1.70 6.41
N ARG A 102 -11.47 -0.47 5.95
CA ARG A 102 -11.59 -0.14 4.53
C ARG A 102 -10.21 0.28 4.03
N TYR A 103 -9.90 -0.13 2.81
CA TYR A 103 -8.68 0.17 2.10
C TYR A 103 -9.03 0.59 0.68
N THR A 104 -8.11 1.34 0.05
CA THR A 104 -8.18 1.63 -1.38
C THR A 104 -7.20 0.71 -2.08
N GLN A 105 -7.66 -0.04 -3.06
CA GLN A 105 -6.79 -0.82 -3.92
C GLN A 105 -6.31 0.06 -5.06
N VAL A 106 -4.99 0.16 -5.21
CA VAL A 106 -4.35 0.96 -6.24
C VAL A 106 -3.38 0.10 -7.05
N LYS A 107 -3.26 0.40 -8.34
CA LYS A 107 -2.31 -0.21 -9.26
C LYS A 107 -1.25 0.81 -9.63
N VAL A 108 0.03 0.46 -9.46
CA VAL A 108 1.13 1.37 -9.83
C VAL A 108 1.23 1.45 -11.35
N THR A 109 1.10 2.65 -11.90
CA THR A 109 1.13 2.90 -13.34
C THR A 109 2.51 3.29 -13.82
N ASP A 110 3.23 4.10 -13.04
CA ASP A 110 4.53 4.63 -13.46
C ASP A 110 5.42 5.00 -12.26
N ILE A 111 6.73 4.88 -12.46
CA ILE A 111 7.78 5.30 -11.53
C ILE A 111 8.71 6.21 -12.31
N LYS A 112 8.55 7.52 -12.16
CA LYS A 112 9.42 8.52 -12.79
C LYS A 112 10.58 8.85 -11.86
N ALA A 113 11.80 8.71 -12.34
CA ALA A 113 13.05 9.00 -11.63
C ALA A 113 13.56 10.43 -11.87
#